data_AF-A0A849SHD3-F1
#
_entry.id   AF-A0A849SHD3-F1
#
_cell.length_a   1.000
_cell.length_b   1.000
_cell.length_c   1.000
_cell.angle_alpha   90.00
_cell.angle_beta   90.00
_cell.angle_gamma   90.00
#
_symmetry.space_group_name_H-M   'P 1'
#
loop_
_entity.id
_entity.type
_entity.pdbx_description
1 polymer ?
#
loop_
_entity_poly.entity_id
_entity_poly.type
_entity_poly.pdbx_seq_one_letter_code
_entity_poly.pdbx_strand_id
1 'polypeptide(L)'
;MRLAARSGLRSVCRGLVALGLVALAAGNASAQLVFDGNLLFNNNASGTLVGQFSGTAGVGAPSCPGGTTAATLGTVTYVHNAYDDPLLTGGIYPLNNFQPAGGSPAFTSAVSVPADGFFKQVCFKGGIGPNLGDDWTQGWTYYDSTGASRQDLHLVGMPDPRPLAVYNNVSITGHAFWSPDSNYEVRGQLRIKNGGQLTVAPGVVILEDVATLGTIIAERGGRIYAVGNACAPIIITSNAPPGSQLRGDVGGIFLNGRAKTNVVNSCAGDSAASEGGAIGFYGGNDDEDCSGALRYVRVEYAGKQITTNNELNSFTWNACGRGTRGDFLQAFRGADDGFEWFGGAMDQKYLIAIDGTDDGIDSQLGSRNRLQFAVVRVAPNQAPALTQFGERGIEADNNEFNFDQVQCAGRSNMTVANVTFIGDKRSGPTLPGSTQGVQWRRGTGYTLLNSIVYNFKTAGLAISDDATWEAHCVAAPAAPAVFCGPLGVRPISEGNVFVARSQPNPFRNQVNISFALPQAGPVSVEIYGADGRHVRSLANREMAAGPHTLTWSIEDGIPSGIYFYRVLASGQTSTGKITHLD
;
A
#
# COMPACT_ATOMS: atom_id res chain seq x y z
N MET A 1 -37.26 -49.59 -31.18
CA MET A 1 -36.04 -49.97 -30.43
C MET A 1 -35.26 -48.68 -30.16
N ARG A 2 -34.92 -48.41 -28.90
CA ARG A 2 -34.38 -47.14 -28.36
C ARG A 2 -32.87 -46.95 -28.59
N LEU A 3 -32.41 -45.73 -28.26
CA LEU A 3 -31.07 -45.26 -27.81
C LEU A 3 -30.17 -44.67 -28.92
N ALA A 4 -29.33 -43.66 -28.69
CA ALA A 4 -29.16 -42.62 -27.67
C ALA A 4 -28.01 -41.70 -28.13
N ALA A 5 -27.97 -40.48 -27.59
CA ALA A 5 -26.99 -39.43 -27.84
C ALA A 5 -25.52 -39.80 -27.52
N ARG A 6 -24.56 -39.08 -28.15
CA ARG A 6 -23.39 -38.50 -27.45
C ARG A 6 -22.74 -37.36 -28.24
N SER A 7 -22.28 -36.41 -27.44
CA SER A 7 -21.83 -35.02 -27.67
C SER A 7 -20.38 -34.86 -28.11
N GLY A 8 -20.08 -33.73 -28.77
CA GLY A 8 -18.72 -33.21 -28.91
C GLY A 8 -18.68 -31.85 -29.63
N LEU A 9 -18.93 -30.75 -28.91
CA LEU A 9 -18.64 -29.40 -29.39
C LEU A 9 -17.18 -29.04 -29.10
N ARG A 10 -16.39 -28.82 -30.15
CA ARG A 10 -15.18 -27.99 -30.15
C ARG A 10 -15.24 -27.08 -31.37
N SER A 11 -14.67 -25.88 -31.22
CA SER A 11 -14.38 -24.89 -32.26
C SER A 11 -15.58 -24.09 -32.79
N VAL A 12 -15.74 -22.84 -32.34
CA VAL A 12 -15.79 -21.63 -33.21
C VAL A 12 -15.45 -20.41 -32.34
N CYS A 13 -14.39 -19.67 -32.70
CA CYS A 13 -14.35 -18.20 -32.64
C CYS A 13 -13.00 -17.72 -33.22
N ARG A 14 -13.00 -17.46 -34.53
CA ARG A 14 -12.00 -16.63 -35.21
C ARG A 14 -12.73 -15.52 -35.96
N GLY A 15 -12.27 -14.29 -35.73
CA GLY A 15 -12.49 -13.13 -36.60
C GLY A 15 -13.45 -12.08 -36.04
N LEU A 16 -12.93 -10.94 -35.59
CA LEU A 16 -13.02 -9.69 -36.36
C LEU A 16 -12.11 -8.57 -35.78
N VAL A 17 -11.37 -7.95 -36.71
CA VAL A 17 -10.83 -6.57 -36.75
C VAL A 17 -9.70 -6.17 -35.80
N ALA A 18 -8.49 -6.24 -36.36
CA ALA A 18 -7.33 -5.48 -35.96
C ALA A 18 -7.52 -3.99 -36.27
N LEU A 19 -7.45 -3.14 -35.24
CA LEU A 19 -6.96 -1.77 -35.35
C LEU A 19 -5.58 -1.74 -34.69
N GLY A 20 -4.60 -1.19 -35.40
CA GLY A 20 -3.19 -1.33 -35.11
C GLY A 20 -2.79 -0.83 -33.71
N LEU A 21 -2.46 -1.77 -32.83
CA LEU A 21 -1.48 -1.53 -31.80
C LEU A 21 -0.11 -1.53 -32.49
N VAL A 22 0.55 -0.38 -32.51
CA VAL A 22 2.02 -0.38 -32.49
C VAL A 22 2.40 -0.95 -31.14
N ALA A 23 2.54 -2.27 -31.07
CA ALA A 23 3.24 -2.92 -29.99
C ALA A 23 4.69 -2.43 -30.08
N LEU A 24 5.05 -1.48 -29.23
CA LEU A 24 6.44 -1.25 -28.86
C LEU A 24 6.95 -2.60 -28.38
N ALA A 25 7.80 -3.22 -29.20
CA ALA A 25 8.61 -4.33 -28.75
C ALA A 25 9.30 -3.88 -27.46
N ALA A 26 9.17 -4.68 -26.39
CA ALA A 26 9.91 -4.51 -25.15
C ALA A 26 11.40 -4.76 -25.42
N GLY A 27 12.04 -3.84 -26.12
CA GLY A 27 13.49 -3.68 -26.12
C GLY A 27 13.86 -3.10 -24.76
N ASN A 28 14.73 -3.81 -24.05
CA ASN A 28 15.43 -3.39 -22.83
C ASN A 28 15.12 -1.95 -22.42
N ALA A 29 14.10 -1.75 -21.58
CA ALA A 29 13.95 -0.48 -20.89
C ALA A 29 15.22 -0.35 -20.04
N SER A 30 16.15 0.50 -20.48
CA SER A 30 17.32 0.88 -19.69
C SER A 30 16.81 1.34 -18.34
N ALA A 31 17.36 0.76 -17.27
CA ALA A 31 17.03 1.16 -15.91
C ALA A 31 17.21 2.67 -15.78
N GLN A 32 16.27 3.34 -15.11
CA GLN A 32 16.21 4.79 -15.04
C GLN A 32 15.88 5.21 -13.62
N LEU A 33 16.36 6.37 -13.21
CA LEU A 33 15.95 7.01 -11.96
C LEU A 33 14.99 8.15 -12.28
N VAL A 34 13.74 8.03 -11.81
CA VAL A 34 12.71 9.06 -11.95
C VAL A 34 12.17 9.40 -10.57
N PHE A 35 12.42 10.63 -10.12
CA PHE A 35 11.90 11.15 -8.86
C PHE A 35 11.18 12.46 -9.16
N ASP A 36 9.87 12.44 -9.39
CA ASP A 36 9.14 13.63 -9.84
C ASP A 36 7.73 13.76 -9.26
N GLY A 37 7.23 14.99 -9.20
CA GLY A 37 5.92 15.30 -8.65
C GLY A 37 5.80 15.01 -7.15
N ASN A 38 6.91 14.90 -6.42
CA ASN A 38 6.90 14.56 -5.00
C ASN A 38 6.85 15.80 -4.11
N LEU A 39 6.22 15.68 -2.94
CA LEU A 39 6.20 16.70 -1.91
C LEU A 39 7.12 16.26 -0.77
N LEU A 40 8.17 17.04 -0.52
CA LEU A 40 9.19 16.74 0.48
C LEU A 40 9.10 17.77 1.60
N PHE A 41 9.05 17.34 2.84
CA PHE A 41 9.03 18.29 3.95
C PHE A 41 9.71 17.73 5.19
N ASN A 42 10.53 18.59 5.81
CA ASN A 42 11.19 18.29 7.07
C ASN A 42 12.06 17.01 7.06
N ASN A 43 12.70 16.62 5.94
CA ASN A 43 13.52 15.39 5.86
C ASN A 43 15.03 15.60 6.08
N ASN A 44 15.45 16.82 6.43
CA ASN A 44 16.84 17.21 6.61
C ASN A 44 16.96 18.36 7.63
N ALA A 45 18.18 18.79 7.96
CA ALA A 45 18.40 19.95 8.84
C ALA A 45 18.34 21.33 8.14
N SER A 46 18.33 21.41 6.81
CA SER A 46 18.59 22.66 6.07
C SER A 46 17.36 23.40 5.52
N GLY A 47 16.14 22.89 5.71
CA GLY A 47 14.90 23.65 5.51
C GLY A 47 14.60 24.11 4.07
N THR A 48 15.25 23.52 3.07
CA THR A 48 15.09 23.85 1.64
C THR A 48 14.84 22.60 0.81
N LEU A 49 14.31 22.77 -0.41
CA LEU A 49 14.12 21.67 -1.37
C LEU A 49 15.45 21.01 -1.74
N VAL A 50 16.46 21.80 -2.11
CA VAL A 50 17.80 21.30 -2.48
C VAL A 50 18.38 20.42 -1.38
N GLY A 51 18.20 20.81 -0.12
CA GLY A 51 18.70 20.01 0.98
C GLY A 51 18.03 18.65 1.11
N GLN A 52 16.84 18.43 0.54
CA GLN A 52 16.08 17.17 0.74
C GLN A 52 16.76 15.98 0.05
N PHE A 53 17.85 16.22 -0.67
CA PHE A 53 18.54 15.26 -1.50
C PHE A 53 19.97 15.04 -1.00
N SER A 54 20.42 13.79 -1.03
CA SER A 54 21.80 13.39 -0.73
C SER A 54 22.33 12.41 -1.77
N GLY A 55 23.63 12.48 -2.06
CA GLY A 55 24.29 11.66 -3.07
C GLY A 55 24.87 12.47 -4.20
N THR A 56 26.05 12.05 -4.67
CA THR A 56 26.79 12.67 -5.78
C THR A 56 27.44 11.57 -6.60
N ALA A 57 27.40 11.68 -7.92
CA ALA A 57 28.09 10.76 -8.81
C ALA A 57 29.60 10.91 -8.64
N GLY A 58 30.28 9.81 -8.34
CA GLY A 58 31.72 9.70 -8.24
C GLY A 58 32.38 9.28 -9.56
N VAL A 59 33.66 8.93 -9.47
CA VAL A 59 34.49 8.55 -10.63
C VAL A 59 34.11 7.21 -11.24
N GLY A 60 33.37 6.37 -10.51
CA GLY A 60 32.85 5.09 -11.00
C GLY A 60 31.60 5.24 -11.87
N ALA A 61 31.06 6.45 -12.04
CA ALA A 61 29.93 6.77 -12.92
C ALA A 61 30.37 7.68 -14.08
N PRO A 62 31.25 7.21 -14.98
CA PRO A 62 31.87 8.03 -16.02
C PRO A 62 30.88 8.58 -17.04
N SER A 63 29.69 7.98 -17.18
CA SER A 63 28.65 8.49 -18.08
C SER A 63 27.91 9.70 -17.49
N CYS A 64 28.06 9.97 -16.18
CA CYS A 64 27.45 11.14 -15.56
C CYS A 64 28.25 12.42 -15.85
N PRO A 65 27.58 13.52 -16.20
CA PRO A 65 28.22 14.83 -16.20
C PRO A 65 28.87 15.15 -14.85
N GLY A 66 30.04 15.79 -14.88
CA GLY A 66 30.76 16.16 -13.65
C GLY A 66 29.90 17.02 -12.73
N GLY A 67 29.84 16.66 -11.44
CA GLY A 67 29.03 17.36 -10.45
C GLY A 67 27.54 16.99 -10.45
N THR A 68 27.15 15.86 -11.07
CA THR A 68 25.79 15.32 -10.95
C THR A 68 25.49 14.95 -9.50
N THR A 69 24.43 15.52 -8.95
CA THR A 69 23.98 15.27 -7.57
C THR A 69 22.50 14.89 -7.53
N ALA A 70 22.08 14.24 -6.44
CA ALA A 70 20.67 13.96 -6.20
C ALA A 70 19.82 15.24 -6.16
N ALA A 71 20.41 16.37 -5.71
CA ALA A 71 19.74 17.66 -5.74
C ALA A 71 19.51 18.15 -7.18
N THR A 72 20.52 18.05 -8.06
CA THR A 72 20.35 18.40 -9.49
C THR A 72 19.29 17.51 -10.13
N LEU A 73 19.30 16.21 -9.85
CA LEU A 73 18.28 15.28 -10.34
C LEU A 73 16.87 15.71 -9.91
N GLY A 74 16.67 15.93 -8.61
CA GLY A 74 15.36 16.23 -8.04
C GLY A 74 14.87 17.68 -8.17
N THR A 75 15.69 18.60 -8.70
CA THR A 75 15.30 20.03 -8.83
C THR A 75 15.52 20.64 -10.22
N VAL A 76 16.42 20.08 -11.02
CA VAL A 76 16.73 20.56 -12.38
C VAL A 76 16.22 19.59 -13.44
N THR A 77 16.50 18.29 -13.27
CA THR A 77 16.00 17.26 -14.20
C THR A 77 14.50 17.03 -14.01
N TYR A 78 14.07 16.85 -12.76
CA TYR A 78 12.68 16.65 -12.38
C TYR A 78 12.17 17.86 -11.60
N VAL A 79 11.49 18.75 -12.31
CA VAL A 79 11.14 20.09 -11.84
C VAL A 79 9.83 20.18 -11.07
N HIS A 80 9.07 19.07 -10.94
CA HIS A 80 7.75 19.09 -10.29
C HIS A 80 7.80 18.66 -8.82
N ASN A 81 8.99 18.41 -8.26
CA ASN A 81 9.16 18.23 -6.83
C ASN A 81 8.99 19.57 -6.09
N ALA A 82 8.39 19.53 -4.90
CA ALA A 82 8.13 20.71 -4.08
C ALA A 82 8.58 20.50 -2.64
N TYR A 83 8.97 21.60 -1.99
CA TYR A 83 9.23 21.64 -0.55
C TYR A 83 8.16 22.50 0.14
N ASP A 84 7.20 21.84 0.78
CA ASP A 84 6.11 22.51 1.49
C ASP A 84 5.43 21.55 2.48
N ASP A 85 4.82 22.07 3.53
CA ASP A 85 4.21 21.25 4.58
C ASP A 85 3.02 20.46 4.00
N PRO A 86 3.01 19.12 4.05
CA PRO A 86 1.88 18.33 3.58
C PRO A 86 0.63 18.51 4.46
N LEU A 87 0.70 19.24 5.58
CA LEU A 87 -0.39 19.45 6.53
C LEU A 87 -0.95 18.12 7.05
N LEU A 88 -0.04 17.19 7.38
CA LEU A 88 -0.36 15.94 8.05
C LEU A 88 -0.43 16.11 9.60
N THR A 89 -0.27 17.34 10.10
CA THR A 89 -0.06 17.60 11.53
C THR A 89 -1.33 17.48 12.38
N GLY A 90 -1.16 16.93 13.59
CA GLY A 90 -2.20 16.74 14.61
C GLY A 90 -2.87 15.36 14.64
N GLY A 91 -2.78 14.57 13.55
CA GLY A 91 -3.49 13.30 13.41
C GLY A 91 -2.64 12.02 13.29
N ILE A 92 -1.37 12.11 12.87
CA ILE A 92 -0.56 10.91 12.56
C ILE A 92 -0.43 9.97 13.77
N TYR A 93 0.12 10.45 14.88
CA TYR A 93 0.38 9.61 16.06
C TYR A 93 -0.82 9.48 17.02
N PRO A 94 -1.62 10.53 17.30
CA PRO A 94 -2.76 10.38 18.21
C PRO A 94 -4.01 9.79 17.55
N LEU A 95 -4.17 9.91 16.22
CA LEU A 95 -5.41 9.55 15.52
C LEU A 95 -5.21 8.54 14.36
N ASN A 96 -3.96 8.18 14.01
CA ASN A 96 -3.65 7.37 12.82
C ASN A 96 -4.29 7.91 11.54
N ASN A 97 -4.34 9.24 11.42
CA ASN A 97 -4.82 9.91 10.21
C ASN A 97 -3.63 10.26 9.30
N PHE A 98 -3.62 9.65 8.11
CA PHE A 98 -2.57 9.82 7.11
C PHE A 98 -3.02 10.67 5.90
N GLN A 99 -4.25 11.20 5.95
CA GLN A 99 -4.80 12.07 4.93
C GLN A 99 -4.28 13.51 5.15
N PRO A 100 -3.68 14.16 4.13
CA PRO A 100 -3.36 15.58 4.19
C PRO A 100 -4.59 16.43 4.49
N ALA A 101 -4.46 17.44 5.35
CA ALA A 101 -5.58 18.33 5.68
C ALA A 101 -6.01 19.21 4.48
N GLY A 102 -7.23 19.75 4.57
CA GLY A 102 -7.73 20.70 3.57
C GLY A 102 -6.80 21.90 3.39
N GLY A 103 -6.53 22.28 2.14
CA GLY A 103 -5.55 23.32 1.80
C GLY A 103 -4.11 22.82 1.64
N SER A 104 -3.86 21.53 1.84
CA SER A 104 -2.53 20.94 1.64
C SER A 104 -2.01 21.11 0.20
N PRO A 105 -0.72 21.45 0.01
CA PRO A 105 -0.08 21.46 -1.30
C PRO A 105 -0.03 20.07 -1.96
N ALA A 106 -0.25 18.99 -1.19
CA ALA A 106 -0.39 17.63 -1.72
C ALA A 106 -1.57 17.50 -2.70
N PHE A 107 -2.58 18.36 -2.62
CA PHE A 107 -3.74 18.33 -3.52
C PHE A 107 -3.61 19.23 -4.74
N THR A 108 -2.37 19.59 -5.08
CA THR A 108 -2.04 20.42 -6.24
C THR A 108 -0.94 19.78 -7.07
N SER A 109 -0.90 20.07 -8.38
CA SER A 109 0.28 19.84 -9.23
C SER A 109 0.79 18.39 -9.20
N ALA A 110 -0.06 17.43 -9.56
CA ALA A 110 0.33 16.03 -9.73
C ALA A 110 0.80 15.77 -11.17
N VAL A 111 1.82 14.93 -11.34
CA VAL A 111 2.33 14.50 -12.65
C VAL A 111 1.61 13.26 -13.18
N SER A 112 1.69 13.00 -14.47
CA SER A 112 1.09 11.84 -15.11
C SER A 112 1.81 10.56 -14.68
N VAL A 113 1.04 9.55 -14.29
CA VAL A 113 1.53 8.17 -14.14
C VAL A 113 1.43 7.42 -15.47
N PRO A 114 2.06 6.24 -15.67
CA PRO A 114 1.91 5.47 -16.91
C PRO A 114 0.45 5.13 -17.24
N ALA A 115 0.04 5.32 -18.49
CA ALA A 115 -1.32 5.03 -18.96
C ALA A 115 -1.45 3.56 -19.43
N ASP A 116 -1.19 2.62 -18.53
CA ASP A 116 -1.02 1.19 -18.83
C ASP A 116 -2.17 0.30 -18.29
N GLY A 117 -3.23 0.91 -17.77
CA GLY A 117 -4.37 0.23 -17.17
C GLY A 117 -4.14 -0.23 -15.72
N PHE A 118 -2.90 -0.26 -15.23
CA PHE A 118 -2.62 -0.50 -13.82
C PHE A 118 -2.70 0.81 -13.05
N PHE A 119 -1.94 1.85 -13.42
CA PHE A 119 -1.95 3.09 -12.66
C PHE A 119 -3.22 3.89 -12.90
N LYS A 120 -3.80 4.41 -11.81
CA LYS A 120 -4.92 5.34 -11.84
C LYS A 120 -4.38 6.76 -11.86
N GLN A 121 -4.77 7.57 -12.85
CA GLN A 121 -4.47 9.00 -12.82
C GLN A 121 -5.25 9.68 -11.69
N VAL A 122 -4.57 10.49 -10.88
CA VAL A 122 -5.17 11.25 -9.77
C VAL A 122 -4.56 12.65 -9.68
N CYS A 123 -5.30 13.60 -9.12
CA CYS A 123 -4.86 14.98 -8.94
C CYS A 123 -4.31 15.27 -7.54
N PHE A 124 -3.66 14.28 -6.91
CA PHE A 124 -3.05 14.44 -5.59
C PHE A 124 -1.73 13.67 -5.48
N LYS A 125 -0.92 14.10 -4.51
CA LYS A 125 0.31 13.46 -4.05
C LYS A 125 0.04 12.71 -2.75
N GLY A 126 0.77 11.62 -2.51
CA GLY A 126 0.60 10.75 -1.35
C GLY A 126 -0.39 9.61 -1.57
N GLY A 127 -0.52 8.74 -0.58
CA GLY A 127 -1.31 7.51 -0.64
C GLY A 127 -2.82 7.66 -0.44
N ILE A 128 -3.29 8.82 0.02
CA ILE A 128 -4.69 9.08 0.33
C ILE A 128 -5.14 10.40 -0.32
N GLY A 129 -6.26 10.35 -1.04
CA GLY A 129 -6.83 11.50 -1.74
C GLY A 129 -7.53 12.50 -0.80
N PRO A 130 -8.03 13.63 -1.31
CA PRO A 130 -8.60 14.71 -0.50
C PRO A 130 -10.02 14.44 0.03
N ASN A 131 -10.75 13.48 -0.54
CA ASN A 131 -12.12 13.24 -0.12
C ASN A 131 -12.14 12.35 1.12
N LEU A 132 -13.09 12.59 2.02
CA LEU A 132 -13.26 11.77 3.23
C LEU A 132 -13.49 10.27 2.96
N GLY A 133 -13.90 9.90 1.74
CA GLY A 133 -14.05 8.50 1.32
C GLY A 133 -12.80 7.89 0.69
N ASP A 134 -11.74 8.67 0.48
CA ASP A 134 -10.51 8.21 -0.17
C ASP A 134 -9.56 7.50 0.80
N ASP A 135 -9.77 7.68 2.11
CA ASP A 135 -8.98 6.98 3.13
C ASP A 135 -9.40 5.51 3.20
N TRP A 136 -8.72 4.74 2.36
CA TRP A 136 -8.88 3.30 2.20
C TRP A 136 -8.33 2.50 3.38
N THR A 137 -7.64 3.14 4.34
CA THR A 137 -7.09 2.47 5.52
C THR A 137 -8.18 2.24 6.58
N GLN A 138 -9.26 3.02 6.56
CA GLN A 138 -10.27 3.01 7.61
C GLN A 138 -11.07 1.70 7.67
N GLY A 139 -11.39 1.30 8.90
CA GLY A 139 -12.33 0.20 9.21
C GLY A 139 -11.73 -1.20 9.20
N TRP A 140 -10.51 -1.39 8.69
CA TRP A 140 -9.90 -2.72 8.59
C TRP A 140 -8.44 -2.79 9.01
N THR A 141 -7.76 -1.68 9.26
CA THR A 141 -6.39 -1.67 9.78
C THR A 141 -6.38 -1.69 11.32
N TYR A 142 -5.24 -2.05 11.90
CA TYR A 142 -4.98 -2.08 13.33
C TYR A 142 -3.84 -1.12 13.70
N TYR A 143 -3.99 -0.36 14.78
CA TYR A 143 -3.02 0.65 15.18
C TYR A 143 -2.67 0.68 16.67
N ASP A 144 -3.35 -0.11 17.51
CA ASP A 144 -3.08 -0.06 18.96
C ASP A 144 -1.72 -0.72 19.25
N SER A 145 -0.73 0.15 19.49
CA SER A 145 0.66 -0.21 19.75
C SER A 145 0.88 -0.89 21.09
N THR A 146 -0.10 -0.82 22.01
CA THR A 146 -0.05 -1.57 23.27
C THR A 146 -0.40 -3.03 23.04
N GLY A 147 -1.27 -3.35 22.07
CA GLY A 147 -1.76 -4.72 21.85
C GLY A 147 -2.71 -5.24 22.94
N ALA A 148 -2.98 -4.47 23.99
CA ALA A 148 -3.65 -4.98 25.19
C ALA A 148 -5.18 -5.06 25.04
N SER A 149 -5.77 -4.26 24.15
CA SER A 149 -7.23 -4.12 24.03
C SER A 149 -7.84 -4.95 22.89
N ARG A 150 -7.15 -6.02 22.46
CA ARG A 150 -7.59 -6.86 21.34
C ARG A 150 -8.86 -7.65 21.69
N GLN A 151 -9.88 -7.51 20.86
CA GLN A 151 -11.11 -8.32 20.93
C GLN A 151 -11.41 -9.05 19.61
N ASP A 152 -10.70 -8.70 18.55
CA ASP A 152 -10.78 -9.27 17.19
C ASP A 152 -10.02 -10.60 17.04
N LEU A 153 -9.36 -11.10 18.10
CA LEU A 153 -8.57 -12.33 18.07
C LEU A 153 -9.36 -13.59 18.44
N HIS A 154 -10.56 -13.47 19.00
CA HIS A 154 -11.44 -14.62 19.33
C HIS A 154 -10.76 -15.71 20.19
N LEU A 155 -9.86 -15.31 21.09
CA LEU A 155 -9.16 -16.21 21.99
C LEU A 155 -10.06 -16.68 23.13
N VAL A 156 -9.67 -17.77 23.82
CA VAL A 156 -10.37 -18.23 25.02
C VAL A 156 -10.40 -17.10 26.06
N GLY A 157 -11.60 -16.76 26.53
CA GLY A 157 -11.83 -15.65 27.47
C GLY A 157 -12.13 -14.29 26.81
N MET A 158 -12.11 -14.20 25.48
CA MET A 158 -12.58 -13.05 24.70
C MET A 158 -14.04 -13.22 24.25
N PRO A 159 -14.70 -12.15 23.77
CA PRO A 159 -15.97 -12.26 23.06
C PRO A 159 -15.87 -13.20 21.85
N ASP A 160 -16.91 -13.99 21.63
CA ASP A 160 -17.04 -14.94 20.53
C ASP A 160 -15.80 -15.84 20.33
N PRO A 161 -15.38 -16.60 21.37
CA PRO A 161 -14.18 -17.42 21.30
C PRO A 161 -14.35 -18.56 20.28
N ARG A 162 -13.29 -18.85 19.52
CA ARG A 162 -13.31 -19.90 18.49
C ARG A 162 -12.45 -21.10 18.90
N PRO A 163 -12.82 -22.33 18.49
CA PRO A 163 -11.92 -23.48 18.57
C PRO A 163 -10.57 -23.20 17.90
N LEU A 164 -9.50 -23.75 18.47
CA LEU A 164 -8.14 -23.60 17.95
C LEU A 164 -7.70 -24.88 17.21
N ALA A 165 -7.36 -24.75 15.93
CA ALA A 165 -6.78 -25.82 15.13
C ALA A 165 -5.26 -25.63 14.99
N VAL A 166 -4.48 -26.62 15.42
CA VAL A 166 -3.00 -26.52 15.43
C VAL A 166 -2.39 -27.21 14.22
N TYR A 167 -1.54 -26.47 13.51
CA TYR A 167 -0.74 -26.90 12.37
C TYR A 167 0.75 -26.92 12.77
N ASN A 168 1.23 -28.07 13.23
CA ASN A 168 2.62 -28.25 13.66
C ASN A 168 3.49 -28.84 12.55
N ASN A 169 4.32 -28.01 11.92
CA ASN A 169 5.22 -28.37 10.81
C ASN A 169 4.50 -29.12 9.67
N VAL A 170 3.37 -28.56 9.23
CA VAL A 170 2.48 -29.20 8.25
C VAL A 170 2.85 -28.81 6.82
N SER A 171 2.81 -29.78 5.90
CA SER A 171 2.87 -29.54 4.45
C SER A 171 1.51 -29.78 3.80
N ILE A 172 0.99 -28.78 3.09
CA ILE A 172 -0.24 -28.85 2.31
C ILE A 172 0.14 -29.22 0.87
N THR A 173 -0.20 -30.44 0.43
CA THR A 173 0.04 -30.94 -0.94
C THR A 173 -1.21 -31.00 -1.81
N GLY A 174 -2.40 -30.94 -1.19
CA GLY A 174 -3.69 -30.86 -1.85
C GLY A 174 -4.40 -29.53 -1.53
N HIS A 175 -5.72 -29.56 -1.45
CA HIS A 175 -6.50 -28.38 -1.07
C HIS A 175 -6.85 -28.41 0.43
N ALA A 176 -6.50 -27.34 1.15
CA ALA A 176 -6.93 -27.08 2.51
C ALA A 176 -7.83 -25.84 2.55
N PHE A 177 -8.84 -25.86 3.41
CA PHE A 177 -9.75 -24.74 3.64
C PHE A 177 -9.79 -24.42 5.13
N TRP A 178 -9.60 -23.15 5.46
CA TRP A 178 -9.70 -22.60 6.81
C TRP A 178 -10.99 -21.79 6.94
N SER A 179 -11.90 -22.29 7.78
CA SER A 179 -13.23 -21.73 8.06
C SER A 179 -13.12 -20.55 9.03
N PRO A 180 -14.00 -19.53 8.95
CA PRO A 180 -14.03 -18.46 9.94
C PRO A 180 -14.48 -18.94 11.34
N ASP A 181 -15.00 -20.16 11.45
CA ASP A 181 -15.46 -20.73 12.73
C ASP A 181 -14.32 -21.17 13.66
N SER A 182 -13.06 -21.08 13.21
CA SER A 182 -11.90 -21.51 13.99
C SER A 182 -10.77 -20.49 13.90
N ASN A 183 -9.95 -20.45 14.95
CA ASN A 183 -8.62 -19.89 14.90
C ASN A 183 -7.62 -20.99 14.51
N TYR A 184 -6.52 -20.60 13.87
CA TYR A 184 -5.51 -21.53 13.38
C TYR A 184 -4.16 -21.18 13.98
N GLU A 185 -3.48 -22.12 14.62
CA GLU A 185 -2.13 -21.91 15.14
C GLU A 185 -1.10 -22.59 14.24
N VAL A 186 -0.10 -21.85 13.77
CA VAL A 186 1.03 -22.38 13.00
C VAL A 186 2.23 -22.53 13.92
N ARG A 187 2.67 -23.77 14.15
CA ARG A 187 3.87 -24.11 14.92
C ARG A 187 4.96 -24.58 13.96
N GLY A 188 6.13 -23.95 14.00
CA GLY A 188 7.16 -24.09 12.98
C GLY A 188 6.66 -23.64 11.62
N GLN A 189 6.96 -24.40 10.57
CA GLN A 189 6.62 -23.99 9.21
C GLN A 189 5.34 -24.64 8.70
N LEU A 190 4.40 -23.83 8.22
CA LEU A 190 3.32 -24.28 7.35
C LEU A 190 3.75 -24.12 5.90
N ARG A 191 3.89 -25.23 5.16
CA ARG A 191 4.40 -25.22 3.78
C ARG A 191 3.32 -25.63 2.79
N ILE A 192 2.90 -24.73 1.92
CA ILE A 192 2.02 -25.04 0.79
C ILE A 192 2.92 -25.46 -0.37
N LYS A 193 2.93 -26.76 -0.66
CA LYS A 193 3.84 -27.39 -1.63
C LYS A 193 3.34 -27.16 -3.05
N ASN A 194 4.19 -27.46 -4.04
CA ASN A 194 3.81 -27.42 -5.45
C ASN A 194 2.52 -28.23 -5.72
N GLY A 195 1.51 -27.58 -6.33
CA GLY A 195 0.19 -28.17 -6.57
C GLY A 195 -0.77 -28.11 -5.38
N GLY A 196 -0.28 -27.76 -4.19
CA GLY A 196 -1.08 -27.52 -3.00
C GLY A 196 -1.72 -26.14 -3.00
N GLN A 197 -2.85 -26.02 -2.30
CA GLN A 197 -3.58 -24.78 -2.13
C GLN A 197 -4.11 -24.64 -0.72
N LEU A 198 -3.88 -23.49 -0.08
CA LEU A 198 -4.59 -23.08 1.12
C LEU A 198 -5.60 -21.98 0.77
N THR A 199 -6.85 -22.18 1.16
CA THR A 199 -7.89 -21.15 1.07
C THR A 199 -8.28 -20.72 2.47
N VAL A 200 -8.17 -19.43 2.76
CA VAL A 200 -8.46 -18.83 4.06
C VAL A 200 -9.67 -17.91 3.91
N ALA A 201 -10.73 -18.22 4.65
CA ALA A 201 -11.95 -17.42 4.62
C ALA A 201 -11.78 -16.03 5.28
N PRO A 202 -12.61 -15.03 4.93
CA PRO A 202 -12.63 -13.75 5.62
C PRO A 202 -12.80 -13.88 7.13
N GLY A 203 -12.13 -13.02 7.91
CA GLY A 203 -12.24 -12.98 9.37
C GLY A 203 -11.49 -14.08 10.13
N VAL A 204 -10.74 -14.95 9.43
CA VAL A 204 -9.90 -15.97 10.06
C VAL A 204 -8.73 -15.29 10.80
N VAL A 205 -8.44 -15.80 12.00
CA VAL A 205 -7.26 -15.44 12.80
C VAL A 205 -6.27 -16.60 12.76
N ILE A 206 -5.04 -16.28 12.35
CA ILE A 206 -3.90 -17.18 12.26
C ILE A 206 -2.88 -16.72 13.30
N LEU A 207 -2.62 -17.57 14.28
CA LEU A 207 -1.65 -17.37 15.34
C LEU A 207 -0.35 -18.07 14.95
N GLU A 208 0.71 -17.33 14.69
CA GLU A 208 2.04 -17.88 14.53
C GLU A 208 2.68 -18.09 15.91
N ASP A 209 3.23 -19.28 16.14
CA ASP A 209 3.78 -19.64 17.44
C ASP A 209 5.17 -19.05 17.67
N VAL A 210 5.32 -18.26 18.73
CA VAL A 210 6.61 -17.65 19.08
C VAL A 210 7.67 -18.70 19.40
N ALA A 211 7.29 -19.77 20.11
CA ALA A 211 8.25 -20.75 20.62
C ALA A 211 8.93 -21.56 19.51
N THR A 212 8.20 -21.84 18.43
CA THR A 212 8.69 -22.63 17.29
C THR A 212 8.92 -21.81 16.03
N LEU A 213 8.78 -20.49 16.10
CA LEU A 213 8.83 -19.56 14.97
C LEU A 213 7.82 -19.96 13.89
N GLY A 214 6.54 -19.75 14.18
CA GLY A 214 5.46 -19.89 13.22
C GLY A 214 5.78 -19.09 11.95
N THR A 215 5.70 -19.73 10.79
CA THR A 215 5.96 -19.11 9.48
C THR A 215 5.10 -19.74 8.40
N ILE A 216 4.44 -18.94 7.57
CA ILE A 216 3.59 -19.40 6.46
C ILE A 216 4.35 -19.28 5.14
N ILE A 217 4.50 -20.40 4.41
CA ILE A 217 5.31 -20.45 3.20
C ILE A 217 4.49 -21.08 2.07
N ALA A 218 4.22 -20.32 1.00
CA ALA A 218 3.86 -20.89 -0.29
C ALA A 218 5.13 -21.13 -1.11
N GLU A 219 5.51 -22.39 -1.31
CA GLU A 219 6.65 -22.74 -2.16
C GLU A 219 6.32 -22.55 -3.65
N ARG A 220 7.32 -22.65 -4.53
CA ARG A 220 7.12 -22.63 -5.99
C ARG A 220 5.99 -23.56 -6.42
N GLY A 221 4.88 -22.96 -6.87
CA GLY A 221 3.66 -23.61 -7.34
C GLY A 221 2.67 -24.04 -6.27
N GLY A 222 2.95 -23.78 -5.00
CA GLY A 222 1.94 -23.72 -3.96
C GLY A 222 1.18 -22.41 -4.04
N ARG A 223 -0.07 -22.40 -3.60
CA ARG A 223 -0.95 -21.22 -3.68
C ARG A 223 -1.66 -20.94 -2.37
N ILE A 224 -1.70 -19.67 -1.98
CA ILE A 224 -2.54 -19.21 -0.87
C ILE A 224 -3.59 -18.21 -1.36
N TYR A 225 -4.84 -18.44 -0.98
CA TYR A 225 -5.96 -17.52 -1.25
C TYR A 225 -6.54 -17.07 0.09
N ALA A 226 -6.05 -15.94 0.60
CA ALA A 226 -6.54 -15.29 1.80
C ALA A 226 -7.20 -13.97 1.42
N VAL A 227 -8.49 -14.05 1.09
CA VAL A 227 -9.27 -12.92 0.55
C VAL A 227 -10.31 -12.51 1.57
N GLY A 228 -9.92 -11.62 2.48
CA GLY A 228 -10.80 -10.98 3.45
C GLY A 228 -11.58 -9.80 2.85
N ASN A 229 -12.24 -9.06 3.73
CA ASN A 229 -12.88 -7.78 3.40
C ASN A 229 -12.71 -6.79 4.56
N ALA A 230 -13.08 -5.53 4.34
CA ALA A 230 -12.87 -4.48 5.35
C ALA A 230 -13.53 -4.77 6.71
N CYS A 231 -14.67 -5.45 6.73
CA CYS A 231 -15.38 -5.80 7.97
C CYS A 231 -14.90 -7.11 8.60
N ALA A 232 -14.19 -7.94 7.84
CA ALA A 232 -13.67 -9.23 8.27
C ALA A 232 -12.27 -9.44 7.67
N PRO A 233 -11.27 -8.66 8.12
CA PRO A 233 -9.90 -8.85 7.70
C PRO A 233 -9.37 -10.19 8.21
N ILE A 234 -8.42 -10.76 7.48
CA ILE A 234 -7.66 -11.92 7.94
C ILE A 234 -6.47 -11.41 8.75
N ILE A 235 -6.23 -12.00 9.92
CA ILE A 235 -5.18 -11.56 10.85
C ILE A 235 -4.15 -12.68 10.96
N ILE A 236 -2.89 -12.38 10.68
CA ILE A 236 -1.73 -13.24 10.94
C ILE A 236 -0.91 -12.52 12.02
N THR A 237 -0.77 -13.12 13.20
CA THR A 237 -0.15 -12.46 14.36
C THR A 237 0.54 -13.46 15.30
N SER A 238 1.44 -12.96 16.15
CA SER A 238 2.02 -13.69 17.28
C SER A 238 0.97 -14.32 18.21
N ASN A 239 1.20 -15.57 18.64
CA ASN A 239 0.41 -16.27 19.65
C ASN A 239 0.70 -15.83 21.10
N ALA A 240 1.64 -14.89 21.31
CA ALA A 240 1.86 -14.31 22.62
C ALA A 240 0.57 -13.63 23.14
N PRO A 241 0.35 -13.59 24.47
CA PRO A 241 -0.81 -12.93 25.03
C PRO A 241 -0.95 -11.48 24.54
N PRO A 242 -2.18 -11.00 24.25
CA PRO A 242 -2.42 -9.61 23.91
C PRO A 242 -1.76 -8.67 24.91
N GLY A 243 -0.99 -7.71 24.42
CA GLY A 243 -0.22 -6.79 25.27
C GLY A 243 1.21 -7.23 25.55
N SER A 244 1.57 -8.47 25.21
CA SER A 244 2.91 -9.04 25.38
C SER A 244 3.59 -9.39 24.06
N GLN A 245 2.96 -9.09 22.92
CA GLN A 245 3.51 -9.37 21.59
C GLN A 245 4.67 -8.42 21.27
N LEU A 246 5.77 -8.96 20.77
CA LEU A 246 6.98 -8.22 20.45
C LEU A 246 7.26 -8.28 18.95
N ARG A 247 7.94 -7.25 18.45
CA ARG A 247 8.42 -7.20 17.07
C ARG A 247 9.35 -8.39 16.81
N GLY A 248 9.19 -9.07 15.68
CA GLY A 248 9.97 -10.25 15.37
C GLY A 248 9.66 -11.43 16.29
N ASP A 249 8.45 -11.50 16.85
CA ASP A 249 7.96 -12.68 17.56
C ASP A 249 7.85 -13.88 16.61
N VAL A 250 7.47 -13.61 15.35
CA VAL A 250 7.07 -14.63 14.38
C VAL A 250 7.66 -14.39 12.99
N GLY A 251 7.44 -15.35 12.10
CA GLY A 251 8.06 -15.37 10.79
C GLY A 251 7.35 -14.54 9.72
N GLY A 252 6.02 -14.41 9.76
CA GLY A 252 5.28 -13.75 8.69
C GLY A 252 5.01 -14.68 7.50
N ILE A 253 4.75 -14.08 6.32
CA ILE A 253 4.27 -14.82 5.15
C ILE A 253 5.19 -14.67 3.92
N PHE A 254 5.52 -15.81 3.31
CA PHE A 254 6.42 -15.92 2.17
C PHE A 254 5.71 -16.55 0.97
N LEU A 255 5.74 -15.89 -0.18
CA LEU A 255 5.28 -16.44 -1.46
C LEU A 255 6.46 -16.58 -2.42
N ASN A 256 6.89 -17.82 -2.64
CA ASN A 256 7.97 -18.17 -3.55
C ASN A 256 7.40 -18.49 -4.93
N GLY A 257 7.42 -17.51 -5.83
CA GLY A 257 6.98 -17.61 -7.21
C GLY A 257 8.05 -18.09 -8.19
N ARG A 258 7.67 -18.13 -9.48
CA ARG A 258 8.50 -18.58 -10.61
C ARG A 258 8.87 -17.48 -11.60
N ALA A 259 8.66 -16.21 -11.25
CA ALA A 259 9.02 -15.09 -12.11
C ALA A 259 10.54 -14.90 -12.16
N LYS A 260 10.99 -14.02 -13.08
CA LYS A 260 12.42 -13.80 -13.27
C LYS A 260 13.03 -12.98 -12.14
N THR A 261 14.25 -13.36 -11.80
CA THR A 261 15.19 -12.67 -10.91
C THR A 261 16.51 -12.44 -11.64
N ASN A 262 17.37 -11.56 -11.13
CA ASN A 262 18.72 -11.37 -11.68
C ASN A 262 19.80 -12.06 -10.82
N VAL A 263 19.45 -12.80 -9.77
CA VAL A 263 20.42 -13.45 -8.88
C VAL A 263 20.96 -14.78 -9.44
N VAL A 264 20.20 -15.43 -10.32
CA VAL A 264 20.56 -16.67 -11.02
C VAL A 264 20.20 -16.54 -12.51
N ASN A 265 20.56 -17.53 -13.33
CA ASN A 265 20.13 -17.60 -14.72
C ASN A 265 18.65 -18.03 -14.83
N SER A 266 17.76 -17.21 -14.26
CA SER A 266 16.34 -17.50 -14.08
C SER A 266 15.61 -17.77 -15.41
N CYS A 267 16.09 -17.21 -16.54
CA CYS A 267 15.58 -17.50 -17.89
C CYS A 267 15.69 -18.99 -18.27
N ALA A 268 16.71 -19.68 -17.78
CA ALA A 268 16.88 -21.12 -17.98
C ALA A 268 15.95 -21.95 -17.07
N GLY A 269 15.17 -21.31 -16.20
CA GLY A 269 14.30 -21.95 -15.21
C GLY A 269 14.94 -22.13 -13.84
N ASP A 270 16.18 -21.66 -13.67
CA ASP A 270 16.93 -21.74 -12.40
C ASP A 270 16.24 -20.97 -11.28
N SER A 271 16.49 -21.39 -10.05
CA SER A 271 15.95 -20.78 -8.83
C SER A 271 17.05 -20.53 -7.80
N ALA A 272 16.85 -19.51 -6.97
CA ALA A 272 17.73 -19.15 -5.87
C ALA A 272 17.11 -19.55 -4.53
N ALA A 273 17.93 -19.74 -3.51
CA ALA A 273 17.46 -19.91 -2.15
C ALA A 273 16.96 -18.56 -1.61
N SER A 274 15.83 -18.57 -0.90
CA SER A 274 15.33 -17.43 -0.14
C SER A 274 16.24 -17.14 1.05
N GLU A 275 16.36 -15.87 1.39
CA GLU A 275 16.79 -15.44 2.73
C GLU A 275 15.79 -15.91 3.80
N GLY A 276 16.15 -15.81 5.08
CA GLY A 276 15.32 -16.22 6.21
C GLY A 276 15.53 -17.68 6.64
N GLY A 277 16.60 -18.31 6.17
CA GLY A 277 16.91 -19.71 6.47
C GLY A 277 16.11 -20.71 5.63
N ALA A 278 15.36 -21.62 6.27
CA ALA A 278 14.73 -22.77 5.60
C ALA A 278 13.41 -22.44 4.88
N ILE A 279 13.32 -21.29 4.20
CA ILE A 279 12.10 -20.83 3.52
C ILE A 279 11.88 -21.58 2.20
N GLY A 280 12.94 -21.84 1.43
CA GLY A 280 12.87 -22.62 0.19
C GLY A 280 13.51 -21.90 -0.99
N PHE A 281 13.10 -22.26 -2.20
CA PHE A 281 13.64 -21.72 -3.44
C PHE A 281 12.59 -20.91 -4.20
N TYR A 282 13.02 -19.86 -4.88
CA TYR A 282 12.18 -18.98 -5.69
C TYR A 282 12.87 -18.60 -7.00
N GLY A 283 12.10 -18.05 -7.94
CA GLY A 283 12.58 -17.66 -9.26
C GLY A 283 12.33 -18.70 -10.35
N GLY A 284 12.48 -18.26 -11.58
CA GLY A 284 12.25 -19.04 -12.80
C GLY A 284 12.09 -18.11 -13.99
N ASN A 285 11.43 -18.58 -15.05
CA ASN A 285 11.26 -17.82 -16.29
C ASN A 285 9.81 -17.40 -16.57
N ASP A 286 8.92 -17.56 -15.60
CA ASP A 286 7.48 -17.34 -15.77
C ASP A 286 7.01 -16.08 -15.04
N ASP A 287 7.09 -14.94 -15.73
CA ASP A 287 6.60 -13.66 -15.20
C ASP A 287 5.06 -13.62 -15.07
N GLU A 288 4.33 -14.63 -15.57
CA GLU A 288 2.88 -14.76 -15.43
C GLU A 288 2.47 -15.73 -14.31
N ASP A 289 3.43 -16.26 -13.54
CA ASP A 289 3.19 -17.16 -12.42
C ASP A 289 2.19 -16.59 -11.40
N CYS A 290 1.43 -17.48 -10.76
CA CYS A 290 0.42 -17.15 -9.78
C CYS A 290 0.63 -17.98 -8.50
N SER A 291 1.08 -17.29 -7.46
CA SER A 291 1.29 -17.80 -6.10
C SER A 291 0.04 -17.63 -5.21
N GLY A 292 -1.03 -17.06 -5.76
CA GLY A 292 -2.33 -16.90 -5.09
C GLY A 292 -2.79 -15.45 -4.97
N ALA A 293 -3.61 -15.17 -3.95
CA ALA A 293 -4.17 -13.85 -3.71
C ALA A 293 -4.30 -13.52 -2.22
N LEU A 294 -3.80 -12.36 -1.81
CA LEU A 294 -4.02 -11.77 -0.49
C LEU A 294 -4.86 -10.50 -0.62
N ARG A 295 -5.92 -10.36 0.19
CA ARG A 295 -6.68 -9.11 0.27
C ARG A 295 -7.27 -8.88 1.66
N TYR A 296 -7.17 -7.66 2.19
CA TYR A 296 -7.57 -7.33 3.56
C TYR A 296 -6.91 -8.29 4.57
N VAL A 297 -5.59 -8.38 4.50
CA VAL A 297 -4.76 -9.22 5.37
C VAL A 297 -3.86 -8.32 6.21
N ARG A 298 -3.81 -8.59 7.51
CA ARG A 298 -2.84 -8.01 8.43
C ARG A 298 -1.79 -9.05 8.77
N VAL A 299 -0.53 -8.68 8.66
CA VAL A 299 0.60 -9.42 9.26
C VAL A 299 1.19 -8.54 10.34
N GLU A 300 1.18 -9.06 11.56
CA GLU A 300 1.51 -8.31 12.77
C GLU A 300 2.69 -8.96 13.49
N TYR A 301 3.63 -8.15 13.99
CA TYR A 301 4.73 -8.59 14.86
C TYR A 301 5.71 -9.61 14.25
N ALA A 302 5.71 -9.72 12.91
CA ALA A 302 6.64 -10.56 12.16
C ALA A 302 8.07 -9.97 12.14
N GLY A 303 8.97 -10.62 11.43
CA GLY A 303 10.27 -10.04 11.09
C GLY A 303 11.46 -10.62 11.87
N LYS A 304 11.39 -11.88 12.30
CA LYS A 304 12.42 -12.47 13.16
C LYS A 304 13.81 -12.48 12.49
N GLN A 305 14.80 -11.89 13.15
CA GLN A 305 16.21 -12.11 12.81
C GLN A 305 16.64 -13.55 13.13
N ILE A 306 17.12 -14.28 12.12
CA ILE A 306 17.57 -15.67 12.23
C ILE A 306 19.06 -15.73 12.53
N THR A 307 19.85 -15.00 11.75
CA THR A 307 21.26 -14.72 12.00
C THR A 307 21.54 -13.25 11.67
N THR A 308 22.71 -12.72 12.01
CA THR A 308 23.08 -11.34 11.64
C THR A 308 22.96 -11.11 10.13
N ASN A 309 22.18 -10.11 9.71
CA ASN A 309 21.90 -9.79 8.29
C ASN A 309 21.28 -10.98 7.54
N ASN A 310 20.36 -11.67 8.20
CA ASN A 310 19.54 -12.73 7.65
C ASN A 310 18.26 -12.84 8.47
N GLU A 311 17.26 -12.12 8.03
CA GLU A 311 16.03 -11.88 8.74
C GLU A 311 14.82 -12.44 7.97
N LEU A 312 13.65 -12.43 8.61
CA LEU A 312 12.34 -12.67 7.99
C LEU A 312 11.61 -11.34 7.89
N ASN A 313 10.52 -11.25 7.11
CA ASN A 313 9.75 -10.01 6.92
C ASN A 313 8.27 -10.20 7.22
N SER A 314 7.50 -9.11 7.21
CA SER A 314 6.04 -9.22 7.33
C SER A 314 5.44 -9.85 6.08
N PHE A 315 5.71 -9.29 4.91
CA PHE A 315 5.33 -9.86 3.61
C PHE A 315 6.55 -9.99 2.71
N THR A 316 6.86 -11.22 2.31
CA THR A 316 7.97 -11.49 1.38
C THR A 316 7.44 -12.01 0.04
N TRP A 317 7.77 -11.27 -1.02
CA TRP A 317 7.41 -11.57 -2.40
C TRP A 317 8.63 -12.04 -3.18
N ASN A 318 8.89 -13.33 -3.07
CA ASN A 318 10.01 -13.97 -3.72
C ASN A 318 9.67 -14.33 -5.16
N ALA A 319 10.06 -13.50 -6.13
CA ALA A 319 9.78 -13.67 -7.56
C ALA A 319 8.31 -14.01 -7.88
N CYS A 320 7.38 -13.30 -7.26
CA CYS A 320 5.97 -13.40 -7.59
C CYS A 320 5.69 -12.83 -9.00
N GLY A 321 4.91 -13.56 -9.79
CA GLY A 321 4.52 -13.16 -11.15
C GLY A 321 3.28 -12.26 -11.18
N ARG A 322 2.95 -11.78 -12.38
CA ARG A 322 1.77 -10.95 -12.69
C ARG A 322 0.45 -11.68 -12.50
N GLY A 323 0.46 -12.99 -12.28
CA GLY A 323 -0.72 -13.76 -11.90
C GLY A 323 -1.07 -13.64 -10.41
N THR A 324 -0.11 -13.27 -9.54
CA THR A 324 -0.32 -13.11 -8.10
C THR A 324 -1.00 -11.77 -7.77
N ARG A 325 -1.88 -11.74 -6.76
CA ARG A 325 -2.62 -10.53 -6.34
C ARG A 325 -2.38 -10.21 -4.87
N GLY A 326 -2.21 -8.94 -4.55
CA GLY A 326 -1.96 -8.47 -3.18
C GLY A 326 -2.41 -7.03 -3.03
N ASP A 327 -3.59 -6.81 -2.47
CA ASP A 327 -4.14 -5.46 -2.28
C ASP A 327 -4.79 -5.30 -0.91
N PHE A 328 -4.78 -4.11 -0.32
CA PHE A 328 -5.30 -3.87 1.04
C PHE A 328 -4.58 -4.76 2.06
N LEU A 329 -3.26 -4.58 2.17
CA LEU A 329 -2.42 -5.36 3.06
C LEU A 329 -1.80 -4.46 4.12
N GLN A 330 -1.77 -4.94 5.36
CA GLN A 330 -1.16 -4.22 6.47
C GLN A 330 0.00 -5.01 7.05
N ALA A 331 1.20 -4.42 7.06
CA ALA A 331 2.29 -4.82 7.93
C ALA A 331 2.26 -3.96 9.19
N PHE A 332 2.26 -4.58 10.38
CA PHE A 332 2.15 -3.86 11.64
C PHE A 332 3.21 -4.32 12.64
N ARG A 333 4.04 -3.38 13.09
CA ARG A 333 5.09 -3.61 14.10
C ARG A 333 6.00 -4.81 13.81
N GLY A 334 6.41 -4.94 12.55
CA GLY A 334 7.50 -5.85 12.18
C GLY A 334 8.81 -5.44 12.86
N ALA A 335 9.67 -6.43 13.12
CA ALA A 335 11.08 -6.18 13.49
C ALA A 335 11.92 -5.79 12.27
N ASP A 336 11.55 -6.31 11.12
CA ASP A 336 12.16 -6.07 9.81
C ASP A 336 11.13 -5.50 8.82
N ASP A 337 11.40 -5.62 7.53
CA ASP A 337 10.66 -4.99 6.46
C ASP A 337 9.15 -5.25 6.49
N GLY A 338 8.42 -4.18 6.17
CA GLY A 338 6.97 -4.24 5.99
C GLY A 338 6.58 -5.07 4.77
N PHE A 339 7.17 -4.74 3.62
CA PHE A 339 6.95 -5.43 2.35
C PHE A 339 8.27 -5.50 1.59
N GLU A 340 8.70 -6.71 1.24
CA GLU A 340 9.94 -6.90 0.51
C GLU A 340 9.75 -7.72 -0.77
N TRP A 341 10.36 -7.25 -1.87
CA TRP A 341 10.34 -7.92 -3.16
C TRP A 341 11.74 -8.38 -3.58
N PHE A 342 11.91 -9.69 -3.70
CA PHE A 342 13.11 -10.29 -4.31
C PHE A 342 12.79 -10.70 -5.74
N GLY A 343 13.06 -9.82 -6.71
CA GLY A 343 12.73 -10.03 -8.11
C GLY A 343 11.23 -9.97 -8.41
N GLY A 344 10.82 -10.61 -9.52
CA GLY A 344 9.41 -10.72 -9.90
C GLY A 344 8.81 -9.50 -10.60
N ALA A 345 7.50 -9.58 -10.82
CA ALA A 345 6.72 -8.62 -11.60
C ALA A 345 5.26 -8.47 -11.11
N MET A 346 5.00 -8.78 -9.84
CA MET A 346 3.71 -8.65 -9.18
C MET A 346 3.34 -7.18 -8.97
N ASP A 347 2.14 -6.79 -9.41
CA ASP A 347 1.64 -5.43 -9.24
C ASP A 347 0.65 -5.35 -8.06
N GLN A 348 0.70 -4.27 -7.27
CA GLN A 348 -0.04 -4.15 -6.00
C GLN A 348 -0.57 -2.75 -5.74
N LYS A 349 -1.71 -2.66 -5.04
CA LYS A 349 -2.26 -1.39 -4.56
C LYS A 349 -2.70 -1.47 -3.10
N TYR A 350 -2.75 -0.31 -2.44
CA TYR A 350 -3.29 -0.17 -1.08
C TYR A 350 -2.48 -0.97 -0.05
N LEU A 351 -1.20 -0.61 0.11
CA LEU A 351 -0.30 -1.22 1.10
C LEU A 351 -0.02 -0.27 2.26
N ILE A 352 -0.12 -0.74 3.49
CA ILE A 352 0.13 0.07 4.68
C ILE A 352 1.13 -0.63 5.61
N ALA A 353 2.31 -0.03 5.80
CA ALA A 353 3.33 -0.50 6.73
C ALA A 353 3.39 0.48 7.90
N ILE A 354 3.10 0.00 9.11
CA ILE A 354 2.95 0.87 10.28
C ILE A 354 3.83 0.40 11.42
N ASP A 355 4.60 1.36 11.88
CA ASP A 355 5.52 1.29 12.98
C ASP A 355 6.47 0.12 12.83
N GLY A 356 7.08 -0.15 11.66
CA GLY A 356 8.19 -1.12 11.53
C GLY A 356 9.50 -0.58 12.14
N THR A 357 10.43 -1.47 12.52
CA THR A 357 11.79 -1.08 12.97
C THR A 357 12.88 -1.26 11.91
N ASP A 358 12.47 -1.60 10.69
CA ASP A 358 13.30 -1.51 9.49
C ASP A 358 12.49 -0.84 8.36
N ASP A 359 12.84 -1.07 7.11
CA ASP A 359 12.29 -0.36 5.97
C ASP A 359 10.80 -0.69 5.73
N GLY A 360 10.02 0.32 5.34
CA GLY A 360 8.60 0.09 5.06
C GLY A 360 8.38 -0.75 3.80
N ILE A 361 9.23 -0.53 2.81
CA ILE A 361 9.24 -1.15 1.49
C ILE A 361 10.70 -1.37 1.11
N ASP A 362 11.07 -2.61 0.80
CA ASP A 362 12.35 -2.95 0.18
C ASP A 362 12.12 -3.63 -1.18
N SER A 363 12.97 -3.35 -2.16
CA SER A 363 12.96 -4.09 -3.40
C SER A 363 14.34 -4.35 -3.97
N GLN A 364 14.56 -5.58 -4.42
CA GLN A 364 15.85 -6.03 -4.88
C GLN A 364 15.79 -7.19 -5.89
N LEU A 365 16.95 -7.72 -6.25
CA LEU A 365 17.20 -8.91 -7.07
C LEU A 365 16.44 -8.96 -8.42
N GLY A 366 16.35 -7.81 -9.08
CA GLY A 366 15.71 -7.68 -10.39
C GLY A 366 14.20 -7.46 -10.32
N SER A 367 13.72 -6.84 -9.24
CA SER A 367 12.32 -6.46 -9.01
C SER A 367 11.81 -5.53 -10.11
N ARG A 368 10.71 -5.89 -10.77
CA ARG A 368 10.07 -5.09 -11.85
C ARG A 368 8.59 -4.82 -11.54
N ASN A 369 8.29 -4.70 -10.27
CA ASN A 369 6.94 -4.60 -9.72
C ASN A 369 6.36 -3.17 -9.94
N ARG A 370 5.03 -3.03 -9.82
CA ARG A 370 4.36 -1.72 -9.80
C ARG A 370 3.52 -1.56 -8.53
N LEU A 371 3.61 -0.39 -7.89
CA LEU A 371 2.87 -0.08 -6.67
C LEU A 371 2.12 1.25 -6.80
N GLN A 372 0.85 1.27 -6.41
CA GLN A 372 0.10 2.53 -6.28
C GLN A 372 -0.76 2.58 -5.01
N PHE A 373 -0.75 3.74 -4.34
CA PHE A 373 -1.46 3.97 -3.07
C PHE A 373 -0.85 3.15 -1.93
N ALA A 374 0.11 3.74 -1.24
CA ALA A 374 0.66 3.15 -0.03
C ALA A 374 0.88 4.20 1.08
N VAL A 375 0.95 3.72 2.31
CA VAL A 375 1.30 4.52 3.48
C VAL A 375 2.37 3.78 4.27
N VAL A 376 3.47 4.46 4.56
CA VAL A 376 4.53 3.96 5.43
C VAL A 376 4.69 4.94 6.58
N ARG A 377 4.59 4.42 7.81
CA ARG A 377 5.01 5.13 9.01
C ARG A 377 6.03 4.27 9.74
N VAL A 378 7.24 4.78 9.91
CA VAL A 378 8.28 4.09 10.71
C VAL A 378 7.99 4.19 12.20
N ALA A 379 8.54 3.27 12.99
CA ALA A 379 8.28 3.22 14.42
C ALA A 379 8.70 4.52 15.14
N PRO A 380 7.80 5.15 15.92
CA PRO A 380 8.20 6.23 16.80
C PRO A 380 8.96 5.67 18.01
N ASN A 381 10.11 6.25 18.34
CA ASN A 381 10.76 6.14 19.65
C ASN A 381 11.09 4.73 20.22
N GLN A 382 11.37 3.69 19.42
CA GLN A 382 11.76 2.40 20.02
C GLN A 382 13.01 1.80 19.38
N ALA A 383 13.98 1.48 20.25
CA ALA A 383 15.18 0.72 19.95
C ALA A 383 14.85 -0.79 19.89
N PRO A 384 15.67 -1.57 19.17
CA PRO A 384 16.81 -2.16 19.85
C PRO A 384 18.11 -1.46 19.47
N ALA A 385 18.95 -1.19 20.47
CA ALA A 385 20.37 -1.11 20.19
C ALA A 385 20.77 -2.52 19.77
N LEU A 386 21.13 -2.73 18.48
CA LEU A 386 22.37 -3.41 18.07
C LEU A 386 22.41 -3.93 16.63
N THR A 387 21.38 -3.82 15.79
CA THR A 387 21.50 -4.17 14.36
C THR A 387 20.54 -3.33 13.52
N GLN A 388 21.02 -2.89 12.35
CA GLN A 388 20.36 -2.05 11.33
C GLN A 388 20.18 -0.58 11.74
N PHE A 389 21.09 0.28 11.24
CA PHE A 389 20.93 1.72 11.31
C PHE A 389 20.13 2.20 10.10
N GLY A 390 18.85 2.51 10.32
CA GLY A 390 18.09 3.43 9.46
C GLY A 390 16.78 2.86 8.96
N GLU A 391 15.70 3.13 9.69
CA GLU A 391 14.35 2.85 9.18
C GLU A 391 14.03 3.82 8.03
N ARG A 392 13.80 3.31 6.83
CA ARG A 392 13.48 4.11 5.64
C ARG A 392 12.03 3.93 5.23
N GLY A 393 11.56 4.88 4.43
CA GLY A 393 10.30 4.71 3.73
C GLY A 393 10.42 3.66 2.62
N ILE A 394 11.46 3.79 1.81
CA ILE A 394 11.89 2.84 0.76
C ILE A 394 13.39 2.59 0.85
N GLU A 395 13.78 1.33 0.72
CA GLU A 395 15.10 0.91 0.26
C GLU A 395 14.98 0.17 -1.08
N ALA A 396 15.93 0.41 -2.00
CA ALA A 396 15.91 -0.24 -3.30
C ALA A 396 17.31 -0.55 -3.81
N ASP A 397 17.49 -1.82 -4.16
CA ASP A 397 18.72 -2.40 -4.70
C ASP A 397 18.49 -3.00 -6.10
N ASN A 398 19.55 -3.12 -6.88
CA ASN A 398 19.51 -4.00 -8.04
C ASN A 398 19.78 -5.46 -7.65
N ASN A 399 21.03 -5.73 -7.29
CA ASN A 399 21.47 -7.04 -6.85
C ASN A 399 22.59 -6.86 -5.85
N GLU A 400 22.37 -7.29 -4.63
CA GLU A 400 23.29 -7.02 -3.53
C GLU A 400 24.64 -7.74 -3.62
N PHE A 401 24.73 -8.80 -4.41
CA PHE A 401 25.95 -9.57 -4.61
C PHE A 401 26.77 -9.07 -5.81
N ASN A 402 26.11 -8.42 -6.77
CA ASN A 402 26.73 -7.84 -7.96
C ASN A 402 25.86 -6.72 -8.53
N PHE A 403 26.23 -5.47 -8.27
CA PHE A 403 25.37 -4.30 -8.53
C PHE A 403 25.08 -4.09 -10.02
N ASP A 404 25.93 -4.61 -10.90
CA ASP A 404 25.79 -4.52 -12.36
C ASP A 404 25.14 -5.74 -13.00
N GLN A 405 24.67 -6.69 -12.17
CA GLN A 405 24.00 -7.86 -12.68
C GLN A 405 22.66 -7.51 -13.32
N VAL A 406 22.53 -7.81 -14.60
CA VAL A 406 21.33 -7.51 -15.41
C VAL A 406 20.79 -8.74 -16.12
N GLN A 407 21.39 -9.91 -15.93
CA GLN A 407 20.96 -11.11 -16.62
C GLN A 407 19.50 -11.44 -16.29
N CYS A 408 18.73 -11.78 -17.32
CA CYS A 408 17.33 -12.19 -17.27
C CYS A 408 16.31 -11.15 -16.83
N ALA A 409 16.31 -10.82 -15.55
CA ALA A 409 15.37 -9.85 -15.00
C ALA A 409 15.72 -8.40 -15.38
N GLY A 410 16.90 -8.15 -15.95
CA GLY A 410 17.42 -6.79 -16.06
C GLY A 410 17.86 -6.25 -14.70
N ARG A 411 18.06 -4.94 -14.63
CA ARG A 411 18.19 -4.28 -13.33
C ARG A 411 16.83 -4.25 -12.62
N SER A 412 16.81 -4.24 -11.30
CA SER A 412 15.62 -3.80 -10.56
C SER A 412 15.17 -2.44 -11.08
N ASN A 413 13.87 -2.28 -11.30
CA ASN A 413 13.27 -1.09 -11.87
C ASN A 413 11.78 -0.99 -11.49
N MET A 414 11.51 -0.93 -10.19
CA MET A 414 10.14 -0.83 -9.67
C MET A 414 9.56 0.56 -9.98
N THR A 415 8.26 0.61 -10.32
CA THR A 415 7.53 1.86 -10.52
C THR A 415 6.49 2.07 -9.43
N VAL A 416 6.64 3.15 -8.68
CA VAL A 416 5.83 3.47 -7.50
C VAL A 416 5.19 4.84 -7.68
N ALA A 417 3.90 4.94 -7.36
CA ALA A 417 3.19 6.21 -7.39
C ALA A 417 2.25 6.36 -6.19
N ASN A 418 2.02 7.60 -5.75
CA ASN A 418 1.05 7.91 -4.71
C ASN A 418 1.35 7.17 -3.40
N VAL A 419 2.48 7.50 -2.76
CA VAL A 419 2.86 6.93 -1.46
C VAL A 419 3.09 8.03 -0.44
N THR A 420 2.64 7.83 0.80
CA THR A 420 2.93 8.74 1.91
C THR A 420 3.94 8.07 2.84
N PHE A 421 5.16 8.61 2.90
CA PHE A 421 6.21 8.18 3.82
C PHE A 421 6.30 9.13 5.01
N ILE A 422 6.30 8.58 6.22
CA ILE A 422 6.30 9.32 7.47
C ILE A 422 7.43 8.80 8.35
N GLY A 423 8.45 9.65 8.51
CA GLY A 423 9.58 9.45 9.38
C GLY A 423 9.37 9.98 10.80
N ASP A 424 10.38 9.80 11.64
CA ASP A 424 10.51 10.39 12.97
C ASP A 424 11.84 11.15 13.12
N LYS A 425 11.79 12.48 12.95
CA LYS A 425 12.95 13.36 13.05
C LYS A 425 13.47 13.59 14.48
N ARG A 426 12.81 13.08 15.52
CA ARG A 426 13.30 13.27 16.91
C ARG A 426 14.69 12.66 17.07
N SER A 427 15.59 13.41 17.71
CA SER A 427 17.01 13.06 17.86
C SER A 427 17.42 12.95 19.33
N GLY A 428 18.28 11.98 19.66
CA GLY A 428 18.84 11.79 21.00
C GLY A 428 19.60 10.46 21.10
N PRO A 429 20.34 10.21 22.21
CA PRO A 429 21.16 8.99 22.37
C PRO A 429 20.38 7.67 22.28
N THR A 430 19.05 7.74 22.45
CA THR A 430 18.13 6.60 22.47
C THR A 430 17.19 6.57 21.27
N LEU A 431 17.43 7.41 20.25
CA LEU A 431 16.59 7.55 19.06
C LEU A 431 17.44 7.31 17.81
N PRO A 432 17.78 6.04 17.48
CA PRO A 432 18.56 5.74 16.27
C PRO A 432 17.84 6.30 15.04
N GLY A 433 16.55 5.96 14.91
CA GLY A 433 15.46 6.58 14.17
C GLY A 433 15.67 6.87 12.69
N SER A 434 14.56 7.14 12.02
CA SER A 434 14.46 7.04 10.57
C SER A 434 15.43 7.94 9.81
N THR A 435 16.31 7.34 9.03
CA THR A 435 17.36 8.06 8.32
C THR A 435 16.81 8.73 7.07
N GLN A 436 16.69 8.00 5.96
CA GLN A 436 16.24 8.50 4.67
C GLN A 436 14.78 8.15 4.40
N GLY A 437 14.03 9.04 3.77
CA GLY A 437 12.70 8.71 3.27
C GLY A 437 12.75 7.68 2.15
N VAL A 438 13.65 7.89 1.18
CA VAL A 438 13.87 7.01 0.03
C VAL A 438 15.37 6.82 -0.14
N GLN A 439 15.82 5.57 -0.27
CA GLN A 439 17.19 5.23 -0.61
C GLN A 439 17.25 4.35 -1.85
N TRP A 440 18.05 4.79 -2.83
CA TRP A 440 18.37 4.03 -4.03
C TRP A 440 19.85 3.71 -4.04
N ARG A 441 20.17 2.42 -4.15
CA ARG A 441 21.54 1.95 -4.05
C ARG A 441 21.75 0.67 -4.88
N ARG A 442 22.99 0.20 -4.87
CA ARG A 442 23.50 -1.01 -5.50
C ARG A 442 23.07 -1.21 -6.94
N GLY A 443 23.12 -0.17 -7.77
CA GLY A 443 22.86 -0.23 -9.21
C GLY A 443 21.39 -0.26 -9.61
N THR A 444 20.47 0.08 -8.72
CA THR A 444 19.02 0.02 -8.97
C THR A 444 18.55 1.06 -10.00
N GLY A 445 17.54 0.71 -10.79
CA GLY A 445 16.64 1.66 -11.41
C GLY A 445 15.40 1.82 -10.54
N TYR A 446 14.73 2.97 -10.61
CA TYR A 446 13.52 3.21 -9.84
C TYR A 446 12.71 4.39 -10.37
N THR A 447 11.39 4.30 -10.28
CA THR A 447 10.49 5.42 -10.52
C THR A 447 9.62 5.67 -9.31
N LEU A 448 9.66 6.87 -8.74
CA LEU A 448 8.79 7.33 -7.66
C LEU A 448 8.09 8.64 -8.04
N LEU A 449 6.76 8.57 -8.13
CA LEU A 449 5.91 9.66 -8.60
C LEU A 449 4.86 10.07 -7.56
N ASN A 450 4.47 11.35 -7.57
CA ASN A 450 3.29 11.84 -6.83
C ASN A 450 3.23 11.41 -5.36
N SER A 451 4.36 11.41 -4.65
CA SER A 451 4.46 10.88 -3.29
C SER A 451 4.77 11.99 -2.28
N ILE A 452 4.47 11.74 -1.00
CA ILE A 452 4.82 12.60 0.12
C ILE A 452 5.96 11.94 0.87
N VAL A 453 7.05 12.67 1.11
CA VAL A 453 8.15 12.26 1.97
C VAL A 453 8.24 13.25 3.12
N TYR A 454 7.95 12.81 4.33
CA TYR A 454 7.77 13.71 5.47
C TYR A 454 8.54 13.23 6.70
N ASN A 455 9.27 14.16 7.34
CA ASN A 455 9.81 14.03 8.69
C ASN A 455 10.94 12.99 8.90
N PHE A 456 11.76 12.73 7.89
CA PHE A 456 12.98 11.91 8.01
C PHE A 456 14.20 12.72 8.52
N LYS A 457 15.25 12.05 9.01
CA LYS A 457 16.39 12.74 9.65
C LYS A 457 17.43 13.27 8.67
N THR A 458 17.75 12.51 7.62
CA THR A 458 18.93 12.76 6.80
C THR A 458 18.58 13.32 5.43
N ALA A 459 17.69 12.68 4.68
CA ALA A 459 17.24 13.12 3.37
C ALA A 459 15.84 12.59 3.05
N GLY A 460 15.14 13.27 2.14
CA GLY A 460 13.94 12.75 1.50
C GLY A 460 14.28 11.74 0.39
N LEU A 461 15.34 11.99 -0.37
CA LEU A 461 15.93 11.03 -1.32
C LEU A 461 17.45 10.96 -1.12
N ALA A 462 17.99 9.74 -1.03
CA ALA A 462 19.42 9.47 -1.09
C ALA A 462 19.77 8.49 -2.21
N ILE A 463 20.86 8.78 -2.92
CA ILE A 463 21.46 7.89 -3.93
C ILE A 463 22.90 7.59 -3.49
N SER A 464 23.22 6.32 -3.27
CA SER A 464 24.38 5.96 -2.43
C SER A 464 25.66 5.58 -3.19
N ASP A 465 25.58 5.15 -4.44
CA ASP A 465 26.74 4.57 -5.15
C ASP A 465 26.78 4.89 -6.65
N ASP A 466 27.99 4.76 -7.18
CA ASP A 466 28.31 5.07 -8.58
C ASP A 466 27.61 4.12 -9.55
N ALA A 467 27.37 2.85 -9.20
CA ALA A 467 26.65 1.93 -10.08
C ALA A 467 25.20 2.38 -10.32
N THR A 468 24.54 2.91 -9.28
CA THR A 468 23.20 3.50 -9.36
C THR A 468 23.19 4.76 -10.22
N TRP A 469 24.20 5.62 -10.06
CA TRP A 469 24.38 6.81 -10.89
C TRP A 469 24.64 6.47 -12.35
N GLU A 470 25.56 5.54 -12.62
CA GLU A 470 25.92 5.09 -13.95
C GLU A 470 24.70 4.54 -14.68
N ALA A 471 23.90 3.71 -14.02
CA ALA A 471 22.66 3.16 -14.57
C ALA A 471 21.68 4.26 -15.02
N HIS A 472 21.61 5.38 -14.29
CA HIS A 472 20.77 6.51 -14.69
C HIS A 472 21.36 7.33 -15.84
N CYS A 473 22.64 7.67 -15.77
CA CYS A 473 23.25 8.64 -16.68
C CYS A 473 23.38 8.11 -18.12
N VAL A 474 23.43 6.79 -18.30
CA VAL A 474 23.37 6.16 -19.64
C VAL A 474 21.99 6.28 -20.30
N ALA A 475 20.94 6.56 -19.52
CA ALA A 475 19.56 6.66 -19.99
C ALA A 475 18.76 7.65 -19.13
N ALA A 476 18.81 8.93 -19.50
CA ALA A 476 18.00 9.96 -18.84
C ALA A 476 16.59 10.01 -19.46
N PRO A 477 15.54 9.59 -18.75
CA PRO A 477 14.20 9.70 -19.28
C PRO A 477 13.67 11.12 -19.21
N ALA A 478 12.66 11.39 -20.03
CA ALA A 478 11.93 12.65 -19.96
C ALA A 478 11.13 12.73 -18.65
N ALA A 479 11.10 13.92 -18.05
CA ALA A 479 10.21 14.22 -16.94
C ALA A 479 8.74 13.96 -17.34
N PRO A 480 7.93 13.30 -16.49
CA PRO A 480 6.51 13.16 -16.73
C PRO A 480 5.80 14.52 -16.88
N ALA A 481 4.74 14.57 -17.69
CA ALA A 481 3.96 15.79 -17.85
C ALA A 481 3.14 16.08 -16.59
N VAL A 482 2.87 17.35 -16.29
CA VAL A 482 1.87 17.71 -15.29
C VAL A 482 0.50 17.22 -15.74
N PHE A 483 -0.16 16.41 -14.91
CA PHE A 483 -1.49 15.88 -15.19
C PHE A 483 -2.59 16.82 -14.68
N CYS A 484 -2.43 17.37 -13.47
CA CYS A 484 -3.33 18.39 -12.91
C CYS A 484 -2.49 19.53 -12.32
N GLY A 485 -2.59 20.75 -12.87
CA GLY A 485 -1.81 21.91 -12.42
C GLY A 485 -2.30 22.54 -11.10
N PRO A 486 -1.61 23.58 -10.59
CA PRO A 486 -2.11 24.37 -9.46
C PRO A 486 -3.40 25.05 -9.91
N LEU A 487 -4.50 24.83 -9.17
CA LEU A 487 -5.88 25.22 -9.47
C LEU A 487 -6.02 26.39 -10.47
N GLY A 488 -5.99 26.06 -11.75
CA GLY A 488 -6.56 26.84 -12.83
C GLY A 488 -7.73 26.02 -13.34
N VAL A 489 -8.93 26.38 -12.89
CA VAL A 489 -10.23 25.78 -13.20
C VAL A 489 -10.23 24.95 -14.49
N ARG A 490 -10.20 23.62 -14.33
CA ARG A 490 -11.02 22.75 -15.16
C ARG A 490 -12.11 22.19 -14.24
N PRO A 491 -13.40 22.41 -14.54
CA PRO A 491 -14.46 21.66 -13.89
C PRO A 491 -14.14 20.19 -14.09
N ILE A 492 -14.19 19.43 -13.01
CA ILE A 492 -14.14 17.98 -13.03
C ILE A 492 -15.44 17.53 -13.71
N SER A 493 -15.44 17.52 -15.04
CA SER A 493 -16.45 16.79 -15.80
C SER A 493 -16.06 15.32 -15.75
N GLU A 494 -16.49 14.71 -14.65
CA GLU A 494 -16.81 13.30 -14.41
C GLU A 494 -16.48 12.96 -12.95
N GLY A 495 -17.48 13.12 -12.09
CA GLY A 495 -17.59 12.33 -10.87
C GLY A 495 -17.01 12.90 -9.57
N ASN A 496 -17.06 14.21 -9.32
CA ASN A 496 -17.02 14.68 -7.93
C ASN A 496 -18.39 14.42 -7.29
N VAL A 497 -18.52 13.31 -6.55
CA VAL A 497 -19.72 13.05 -5.76
C VAL A 497 -19.78 14.12 -4.66
N PHE A 498 -20.67 15.10 -4.83
CA PHE A 498 -21.10 15.97 -3.76
C PHE A 498 -21.83 15.11 -2.71
N VAL A 499 -21.26 14.99 -1.51
CA VAL A 499 -21.81 14.16 -0.43
C VAL A 499 -22.23 15.05 0.73
N ALA A 500 -23.52 15.00 1.06
CA ALA A 500 -24.03 15.40 2.36
C ALA A 500 -24.12 14.17 3.27
N ARG A 501 -24.05 14.38 4.59
CA ARG A 501 -24.15 13.31 5.60
C ARG A 501 -25.13 13.71 6.68
N SER A 502 -25.84 12.73 7.22
CA SER A 502 -26.78 12.92 8.33
C SER A 502 -26.24 12.30 9.63
N GLN A 503 -26.14 13.06 10.72
CA GLN A 503 -25.72 12.55 12.04
C GLN A 503 -26.49 13.21 13.21
N PRO A 504 -26.91 12.46 14.24
CA PRO A 504 -26.91 11.00 14.29
C PRO A 504 -27.92 10.42 13.28
N ASN A 505 -27.71 9.18 12.85
CA ASN A 505 -28.67 8.46 12.02
C ASN A 505 -28.51 6.95 12.31
N PRO A 506 -29.49 6.28 12.96
CA PRO A 506 -30.82 6.78 13.33
C PRO A 506 -30.83 7.94 14.36
N PHE A 507 -31.93 8.69 14.43
CA PHE A 507 -32.10 9.82 15.36
C PHE A 507 -33.48 9.83 16.02
N ARG A 508 -33.59 10.47 17.19
CA ARG A 508 -34.86 10.71 17.90
C ARG A 508 -35.37 12.14 17.66
N ASN A 509 -34.78 13.12 18.35
CA ASN A 509 -35.31 14.49 18.32
C ASN A 509 -34.80 15.36 17.16
N GLN A 510 -33.55 15.15 16.74
CA GLN A 510 -32.93 15.96 15.67
C GLN A 510 -31.83 15.20 14.94
N VAL A 511 -31.60 15.58 13.68
CA VAL A 511 -30.49 15.13 12.84
C VAL A 511 -29.81 16.31 12.18
N ASN A 512 -28.48 16.28 12.12
CA ASN A 512 -27.67 17.27 11.42
C ASN A 512 -27.33 16.77 10.02
N ILE A 513 -27.58 17.59 9.00
CA ILE A 513 -27.16 17.38 7.62
C ILE A 513 -25.95 18.26 7.33
N SER A 514 -24.79 17.64 7.21
CA SER A 514 -23.51 18.32 6.99
C SER A 514 -22.99 18.10 5.56
N PHE A 515 -22.50 19.16 4.93
CA PHE A 515 -21.91 19.15 3.58
C PHE A 515 -20.89 20.29 3.46
N ALA A 516 -20.03 20.26 2.44
CA ALA A 516 -19.08 21.32 2.17
C ALA A 516 -19.27 21.89 0.77
N LEU A 517 -19.20 23.21 0.65
CA LEU A 517 -19.28 23.92 -0.62
C LEU A 517 -17.87 24.31 -1.09
N PRO A 518 -17.45 23.90 -2.30
CA PRO A 518 -16.14 24.26 -2.84
C PRO A 518 -16.04 25.76 -3.19
N GLN A 519 -17.19 26.39 -3.46
CA GLN A 519 -17.33 27.81 -3.75
C GLN A 519 -18.68 28.30 -3.23
N ALA A 520 -18.82 29.60 -3.01
CA ALA A 520 -20.10 30.18 -2.64
C ALA A 520 -21.11 29.99 -3.78
N GLY A 521 -22.37 29.69 -3.45
CA GLY A 521 -23.40 29.46 -4.45
C GLY A 521 -24.75 29.04 -3.88
N PRO A 522 -25.76 28.87 -4.76
CA PRO A 522 -27.11 28.50 -4.34
C PRO A 522 -27.16 27.06 -3.85
N VAL A 523 -27.83 26.87 -2.70
CA VAL A 523 -28.03 25.56 -2.07
C VAL A 523 -29.49 25.35 -1.71
N SER A 524 -30.01 24.16 -2.05
CA SER A 524 -31.30 23.66 -1.57
C SER A 524 -31.10 22.37 -0.77
N VAL A 525 -31.68 22.30 0.43
CA VAL A 525 -31.65 21.13 1.32
C VAL A 525 -33.08 20.79 1.70
N GLU A 526 -33.56 19.64 1.22
CA GLU A 526 -34.96 19.24 1.30
C GLU A 526 -35.09 17.85 1.94
N ILE A 527 -36.17 17.62 2.68
CA ILE A 527 -36.52 16.34 3.32
C ILE A 527 -37.80 15.80 2.67
N TYR A 528 -37.83 14.50 2.42
CA TYR A 528 -38.93 13.77 1.81
C TYR A 528 -39.30 12.54 2.67
N GLY A 529 -40.59 12.19 2.67
CA GLY A 529 -41.07 10.92 3.20
C GLY A 529 -40.72 9.76 2.28
N ALA A 530 -40.89 8.52 2.78
CA ALA A 530 -40.65 7.31 1.98
C ALA A 530 -41.58 7.17 0.76
N ASP A 531 -42.73 7.85 0.77
CA ASP A 531 -43.66 7.97 -0.36
C ASP A 531 -43.24 9.05 -1.39
N GLY A 532 -42.12 9.74 -1.14
CA GLY A 532 -41.61 10.82 -1.99
C GLY A 532 -42.29 12.17 -1.75
N ARG A 533 -43.24 12.27 -0.81
CA ARG A 533 -43.86 13.56 -0.46
C ARG A 533 -42.83 14.47 0.22
N HIS A 534 -42.80 15.73 -0.18
CA HIS A 534 -41.98 16.75 0.48
C HIS A 534 -42.45 16.99 1.92
N VAL A 535 -41.50 16.95 2.86
CA VAL A 535 -41.75 17.10 4.31
C VAL A 535 -41.26 18.45 4.80
N ARG A 536 -40.03 18.85 4.44
CA ARG A 536 -39.40 20.08 4.96
C ARG A 536 -38.30 20.61 4.05
N SER A 537 -38.18 21.94 3.96
CA SER A 537 -36.98 22.61 3.42
C SER A 537 -36.15 23.18 4.58
N LEU A 538 -34.86 22.83 4.63
CA LEU A 538 -33.91 23.32 5.62
C LEU A 538 -33.10 24.52 5.10
N ALA A 539 -32.90 24.58 3.79
CA ALA A 539 -32.26 25.71 3.12
C ALA A 539 -32.73 25.81 1.66
N ASN A 540 -32.87 27.04 1.18
CA ASN A 540 -33.02 27.38 -0.23
C ASN A 540 -32.47 28.79 -0.45
N ARG A 541 -31.14 28.93 -0.39
CA ARG A 541 -30.45 30.23 -0.35
C ARG A 541 -29.00 30.14 -0.84
N GLU A 542 -28.40 31.29 -1.10
CA GLU A 542 -26.96 31.42 -1.30
C GLU A 542 -26.21 31.10 0.01
N MET A 543 -25.15 30.30 -0.10
CA MET A 543 -24.30 29.89 1.03
C MET A 543 -22.83 30.08 0.67
N ALA A 544 -22.02 30.53 1.62
CA ALA A 544 -20.59 30.79 1.43
C ALA A 544 -19.80 29.49 1.16
N ALA A 545 -18.62 29.59 0.56
CA ALA A 545 -17.71 28.43 0.47
C ALA A 545 -17.34 27.92 1.87
N GLY A 546 -17.09 26.61 2.00
CA GLY A 546 -16.71 25.97 3.26
C GLY A 546 -17.74 24.97 3.80
N PRO A 547 -17.52 24.44 5.02
CA PRO A 547 -18.39 23.45 5.63
C PRO A 547 -19.68 24.09 6.17
N HIS A 548 -20.78 23.36 6.03
CA HIS A 548 -22.11 23.73 6.50
C HIS A 548 -22.75 22.57 7.25
N THR A 549 -23.55 22.91 8.26
CA THR A 549 -24.39 21.95 8.98
C THR A 549 -25.76 22.55 9.19
N LEU A 550 -26.79 21.83 8.76
CA LEU A 550 -28.20 22.22 8.94
C LEU A 550 -28.89 21.18 9.81
N THR A 551 -29.59 21.61 10.84
CA THR A 551 -30.30 20.71 11.75
C THR A 551 -31.76 20.59 11.34
N TRP A 552 -32.25 19.36 11.23
CA TRP A 552 -33.68 19.06 11.19
C TRP A 552 -34.10 18.54 12.55
N SER A 553 -34.96 19.29 13.24
CA SER A 553 -35.62 18.89 14.48
C SER A 553 -37.03 18.39 14.18
N ILE A 554 -37.45 17.33 14.86
CA ILE A 554 -38.79 16.73 14.73
C ILE A 554 -39.81 17.63 15.40
N GLU A 555 -40.86 17.98 14.66
CA GLU A 555 -42.03 18.71 15.15
C GLU A 555 -43.18 17.72 15.41
N ASP A 556 -44.17 18.12 16.23
CA ASP A 556 -45.33 17.29 16.55
C ASP A 556 -46.03 16.80 15.27
N GLY A 557 -46.25 15.49 15.18
CA GLY A 557 -46.98 14.86 14.07
C GLY A 557 -46.10 14.31 12.93
N ILE A 558 -44.77 14.37 13.02
CA ILE A 558 -43.87 13.64 12.12
C ILE A 558 -43.69 12.20 12.65
N PRO A 559 -44.19 11.16 11.97
CA PRO A 559 -44.12 9.79 12.47
C PRO A 559 -42.67 9.25 12.48
N SER A 560 -42.39 8.27 13.34
CA SER A 560 -41.19 7.44 13.21
C SER A 560 -41.21 6.70 11.87
N GLY A 561 -40.01 6.50 11.30
CA GLY A 561 -39.89 5.87 9.99
C GLY A 561 -38.70 6.35 9.17
N ILE A 562 -38.73 5.98 7.89
CA ILE A 562 -37.67 6.29 6.93
C ILE A 562 -38.01 7.58 6.19
N TYR A 563 -37.03 8.48 6.15
CA TYR A 563 -37.05 9.71 5.38
C TYR A 563 -35.82 9.78 4.49
N PHE A 564 -35.85 10.67 3.51
CA PHE A 564 -34.73 10.95 2.62
C PHE A 564 -34.45 12.45 2.61
N TYR A 565 -33.18 12.84 2.65
CA TYR A 565 -32.80 14.20 2.33
C TYR A 565 -32.26 14.28 0.90
N ARG A 566 -32.38 15.47 0.30
CA ARG A 566 -31.74 15.86 -0.95
C ARG A 566 -31.06 17.21 -0.76
N VAL A 567 -29.77 17.26 -1.03
CA VAL A 567 -28.98 18.49 -1.08
C VAL A 567 -28.61 18.75 -2.53
N LEU A 568 -28.96 19.92 -3.05
CA LEU A 568 -28.57 20.41 -4.37
C LEU A 568 -27.64 21.61 -4.16
N ALA A 569 -26.42 21.54 -4.68
CA ALA A 569 -25.47 22.65 -4.65
C ALA A 569 -24.56 22.61 -5.87
N SER A 570 -24.27 23.77 -6.47
CA SER A 570 -23.36 23.88 -7.64
C SER A 570 -23.71 22.91 -8.79
N GLY A 571 -25.00 22.66 -9.04
CA GLY A 571 -25.48 21.70 -10.05
C GLY A 571 -25.28 20.21 -9.71
N GLN A 572 -24.75 19.90 -8.53
CA GLN A 572 -24.57 18.54 -8.02
C GLN A 572 -25.66 18.19 -7.00
N THR A 573 -26.09 16.92 -6.98
CA THR A 573 -27.11 16.43 -6.06
C THR A 573 -26.53 15.36 -5.14
N SER A 574 -26.80 15.48 -3.84
CA SER A 574 -26.55 14.45 -2.84
C SER A 574 -27.85 14.01 -2.20
N THR A 575 -28.02 12.71 -2.00
CA THR A 575 -29.19 12.16 -1.32
C THR A 575 -28.77 11.15 -0.27
N GLY A 576 -29.49 11.08 0.83
CA GLY A 576 -29.25 10.06 1.84
C GLY A 576 -30.51 9.70 2.60
N LYS A 577 -30.51 8.46 3.12
CA LYS A 577 -31.57 7.93 3.97
C LYS A 577 -31.34 8.39 5.41
N ILE A 578 -32.39 8.80 6.10
CA ILE A 578 -32.41 9.12 7.53
C ILE A 578 -33.53 8.35 8.22
N THR A 579 -33.22 7.76 9.38
CA THR A 579 -34.16 6.92 10.15
C THR A 579 -34.55 7.65 11.43
N HIS A 580 -35.81 8.08 11.52
CA HIS A 580 -36.39 8.69 12.71
C HIS A 580 -36.98 7.59 13.61
N LEU A 581 -36.63 7.61 14.90
CA LEU A 581 -37.11 6.71 15.94
C LEU A 581 -37.90 7.51 16.98
N ASP A 582 -39.02 6.96 17.46
CA ASP A 582 -39.75 7.51 18.61
C ASP A 582 -38.94 7.38 19.91
#